data_AF-A0A7C7W1Q8-F1
#
_entry.id   AF-A0A7C7W1Q8-F1
#
_cell.length_a   1.000
_cell.length_b   1.000
_cell.length_c   1.000
_cell.angle_alpha   90.00
_cell.angle_beta   90.00
_cell.angle_gamma   90.00
#
_symmetry.space_group_name_H-M   'P 1'
#
loop_
_entity.id
_entity.type
_entity.pdbx_description
1 polymer ?
#
loop_
_entity_poly.entity_id
_entity_poly.type
_entity_poly.pdbx_seq_one_letter_code
_entity_poly.pdbx_strand_id
1 'polypeptide(L)'
;MFAQVNNKYSVRCHTKVAPDCQMKGPYCDSKEEAQRWVEDECWIFSGEGWFCPQCNIHFMQNLSKTRRVKGQKPPPDDDLYVGINTI
;
A
#
# COMPACT_ATOMS: atom_id res chain seq x y z
N MET A 1 -10.25 -1.67 -1.82
CA MET A 1 -11.65 -2.11 -2.04
C MET A 1 -11.63 -3.51 -2.64
N PHE A 2 -12.47 -4.42 -2.15
CA PHE A 2 -12.56 -5.77 -2.71
C PHE A 2 -13.46 -5.78 -3.95
N ALA A 3 -12.99 -6.41 -5.02
CA ALA A 3 -13.77 -6.77 -6.19
C ALA A 3 -14.25 -8.22 -6.05
N GLN A 4 -15.48 -8.50 -6.44
CA GLN A 4 -16.06 -9.84 -6.44
C GLN A 4 -16.50 -10.23 -7.85
N VAL A 5 -16.09 -11.41 -8.31
CA VAL A 5 -16.50 -12.00 -9.60
C VAL A 5 -16.62 -13.50 -9.42
N ASN A 6 -17.74 -14.10 -9.85
CA ASN A 6 -17.98 -15.55 -9.77
C ASN A 6 -17.70 -16.14 -8.38
N ASN A 7 -18.19 -15.46 -7.33
CA ASN A 7 -17.96 -15.80 -5.91
C ASN A 7 -16.50 -15.78 -5.43
N LYS A 8 -15.56 -15.32 -6.25
CA LYS A 8 -14.18 -15.07 -5.86
C LYS A 8 -13.93 -13.60 -5.56
N TYR A 9 -12.96 -13.33 -4.70
CA TYR A 9 -12.63 -11.99 -4.20
C TYR A 9 -11.21 -11.59 -4.59
N SER A 10 -11.00 -10.33 -4.93
CA SER A 10 -9.67 -9.77 -5.24
C SER A 10 -9.57 -8.38 -4.66
N VAL A 11 -8.40 -7.96 -4.17
CA VAL A 11 -8.19 -6.59 -3.73
C VAL A 11 -7.75 -5.72 -4.89
N ARG A 12 -8.46 -4.62 -5.13
CA ARG A 12 -8.03 -3.60 -6.11
C ARG A 12 -7.12 -2.57 -5.44
N CYS A 13 -6.04 -2.21 -6.14
CA CYS A 13 -5.20 -1.08 -5.77
C CYS A 13 -6.06 0.19 -5.82
N HIS A 14 -6.04 0.96 -4.73
CA HIS A 14 -6.94 2.09 -4.54
C HIS A 14 -6.65 3.23 -5.52
N THR A 15 -5.39 3.41 -5.92
CA THR A 15 -5.00 4.39 -6.94
C THR A 15 -3.93 3.84 -7.87
N LYS A 16 -3.88 4.35 -9.09
CA LYS A 16 -2.88 4.00 -10.10
C LYS A 16 -1.97 5.20 -10.33
N VAL A 17 -0.99 5.37 -9.44
CA VAL A 17 0.04 6.41 -9.56
C VAL A 17 1.35 5.90 -10.15
N ALA A 18 1.62 4.60 -10.00
CA ALA A 18 2.76 3.94 -10.62
C ALA A 18 2.40 3.44 -12.03
N PRO A 19 3.31 3.55 -13.02
CA PRO A 19 3.10 3.00 -14.36
C PRO A 19 2.96 1.46 -14.33
N ASP A 20 3.69 0.81 -13.42
CA ASP A 20 3.74 -0.63 -13.17
C ASP A 20 2.82 -1.07 -12.01
N CYS A 21 1.76 -0.32 -11.75
CA CYS A 21 0.76 -0.69 -10.74
C CYS A 21 0.18 -2.09 -11.00
N GLN A 22 0.19 -2.94 -9.97
CA GLN A 22 -0.35 -4.30 -10.03
C GLN A 22 -1.89 -4.34 -10.25
N MET A 23 -2.57 -3.20 -10.13
CA MET A 23 -4.02 -2.94 -10.32
C MET A 23 -4.98 -3.76 -9.46
N LYS A 24 -4.78 -5.07 -9.35
CA LYS A 24 -5.54 -6.02 -8.56
C LYS A 24 -4.69 -7.21 -8.14
N GLY A 25 -4.98 -7.77 -6.98
CA GLY A 25 -4.47 -9.07 -6.57
C GLY A 25 -5.15 -10.24 -7.31
N PRO A 26 -4.75 -11.48 -7.00
CA PRO A 26 -5.42 -12.68 -7.49
C PRO A 26 -6.89 -12.74 -7.03
N TYR A 27 -7.66 -13.61 -7.69
CA TYR A 27 -9.01 -13.96 -7.25
C TYR A 27 -8.95 -15.15 -6.30
N CYS A 28 -9.19 -14.88 -5.01
CA CYS A 28 -9.23 -15.83 -3.91
C CYS A 28 -10.65 -16.32 -3.65
N ASP A 29 -10.80 -17.42 -2.91
CA ASP A 29 -12.11 -18.01 -2.64
C ASP A 29 -12.86 -17.30 -1.49
N SER A 30 -12.15 -16.52 -0.66
CA SER A 30 -12.76 -15.66 0.37
C SER A 30 -12.14 -14.26 0.43
N LYS A 31 -12.82 -13.33 1.13
CA LYS A 31 -12.29 -11.98 1.38
C LYS A 31 -11.08 -12.03 2.30
N GLU A 32 -11.10 -12.91 3.28
CA GLU A 32 -10.04 -13.11 4.27
C GLU A 32 -8.77 -13.64 3.60
N GLU A 33 -8.90 -14.54 2.62
CA GLU A 33 -7.79 -15.01 1.81
C GLU A 33 -7.21 -13.88 0.93
N ALA A 34 -8.08 -13.13 0.26
CA ALA A 34 -7.64 -11.97 -0.53
C ALA A 34 -6.97 -10.89 0.34
N GLN A 35 -7.39 -10.75 1.60
CA GLN A 35 -6.77 -9.84 2.56
C GLN A 35 -5.39 -10.35 2.99
N ARG A 36 -5.27 -11.62 3.39
CA ARG A 36 -3.96 -12.20 3.75
C ARG A 36 -2.96 -12.07 2.63
N TRP A 37 -3.39 -12.30 1.39
CA TRP A 37 -2.52 -12.14 0.23
C TRP A 37 -1.97 -10.71 0.09
N VAL A 38 -2.79 -9.66 0.30
CA VAL A 38 -2.26 -8.29 0.23
C VAL A 38 -1.33 -7.95 1.40
N GLU A 39 -1.55 -8.54 2.57
CA GLU A 39 -0.65 -8.41 3.72
C GLU A 39 0.69 -9.11 3.44
N ASP A 40 0.68 -10.34 2.91
CA ASP A 40 1.87 -11.11 2.54
C ASP A 40 2.69 -10.43 1.43
N GLU A 41 2.02 -9.78 0.47
CA GLU A 41 2.64 -9.01 -0.61
C GLU A 41 3.00 -7.57 -0.19
N CYS A 42 2.90 -7.25 1.10
CA CYS A 42 3.25 -5.95 1.67
C CYS A 42 2.54 -4.76 1.03
N TRP A 43 1.28 -4.94 0.61
CA TRP A 43 0.44 -3.80 0.23
C TRP A 43 0.14 -2.96 1.47
N ILE A 44 0.00 -1.64 1.27
CA ILE A 44 -0.20 -0.69 2.37
C ILE A 44 -1.67 -0.29 2.45
N PHE A 45 -2.28 -0.44 3.62
CA PHE A 45 -3.64 0.06 3.87
C PHE A 45 -3.61 1.52 4.35
N SER A 46 -4.31 2.41 3.65
CA SER A 46 -4.33 3.85 3.96
C SER A 46 -5.47 4.28 4.87
N GLY A 47 -6.31 3.37 5.34
CA GLY A 47 -7.62 3.67 5.94
C GLY A 47 -8.75 3.73 4.91
N GLU A 48 -8.46 4.15 3.68
CA GLU A 48 -9.44 4.25 2.59
C GLU A 48 -9.33 3.10 1.57
N GLY A 49 -8.16 2.48 1.49
CA GLY A 49 -7.91 1.37 0.59
C GLY A 49 -6.49 0.84 0.62
N TRP A 50 -6.27 -0.22 -0.15
CA TRP A 50 -4.96 -0.87 -0.25
C TRP A 50 -4.18 -0.31 -1.45
N PHE A 51 -2.90 -0.05 -1.25
CA PHE A 51 -1.96 0.34 -2.30
C PHE A 51 -0.95 -0.78 -2.54
N CYS A 52 -0.73 -1.13 -3.81
CA CYS A 52 0.36 -2.04 -4.16
C CYS A 52 1.71 -1.38 -3.85
N PRO A 53 2.77 -2.17 -3.59
CA PRO A 53 4.10 -1.66 -3.24
C PRO A 53 4.62 -0.61 -4.22
N GLN A 54 4.39 -0.80 -5.52
CA GLN A 54 4.82 0.10 -6.59
C GLN A 54 4.16 1.49 -6.48
N CYS A 55 2.87 1.52 -6.16
CA CYS A 55 2.15 2.79 -5.95
C CYS A 55 2.57 3.46 -4.64
N ASN A 56 2.80 2.69 -3.57
CA ASN A 56 3.32 3.23 -2.32
C ASN A 56 4.70 3.87 -2.50
N ILE A 57 5.62 3.22 -3.22
CA ILE A 57 6.94 3.77 -3.55
C ILE A 57 6.81 5.12 -4.27
N HIS A 58 5.94 5.20 -5.27
CA HIS A 58 5.71 6.45 -6.00
C HIS A 58 5.17 7.57 -5.10
N PHE A 59 4.25 7.25 -4.18
CA PHE A 59 3.79 8.23 -3.20
C PHE A 59 4.92 8.74 -2.32
N MET A 60 5.73 7.83 -1.75
CA MET A 60 6.83 8.19 -0.87
C MET A 60 7.89 9.04 -1.59
N GLN A 61 8.19 8.73 -2.86
CA GLN A 61 9.07 9.54 -3.70
C GLN A 61 8.49 10.95 -3.95
N ASN A 62 7.20 11.04 -4.28
CA ASN A 62 6.53 12.33 -4.53
C ASN A 62 6.43 13.18 -3.26
N LEU A 63 6.14 12.57 -2.11
CA LEU A 63 6.17 13.23 -0.80
C LEU A 63 7.58 13.77 -0.49
N SER A 64 8.61 12.95 -0.72
CA SER A 64 10.01 13.36 -0.53
C SER A 64 10.38 14.56 -1.40
N LYS A 65 10.00 14.56 -2.69
CA LYS A 65 10.18 15.70 -3.60
C LYS A 65 9.44 16.94 -3.11
N THR A 66 8.19 16.78 -2.69
CA THR A 66 7.35 17.90 -2.20
C THR A 66 7.95 18.54 -0.94
N ARG A 67 8.45 17.74 0.00
CA ARG A 67 9.14 18.25 1.21
C ARG A 67 10.34 19.13 0.84
N ARG A 68 11.17 18.67 -0.10
CA ARG A 68 12.33 19.44 -0.60
C ARG A 68 11.91 20.76 -1.24
N VAL A 69 10.89 20.75 -2.10
CA VAL A 69 10.36 21.96 -2.74
C VAL A 69 9.82 22.95 -1.69
N LYS A 70 9.21 22.46 -0.62
CA LYS A 70 8.70 23.28 0.49
C LYS A 70 9.77 23.67 1.52
N GLY A 71 11.04 23.31 1.33
CA GLY A 71 12.12 23.60 2.28
C GLY A 71 11.97 22.88 3.63
N GLN A 72 11.18 21.80 3.69
CA GLN A 72 11.03 21.00 4.90
C GLN A 72 12.26 20.12 5.11
N LYS A 73 12.76 20.08 6.35
CA LYS A 73 13.87 19.19 6.72
C LYS A 73 13.39 17.72 6.61
N PRO A 74 14.30 16.79 6.26
CA PRO A 74 13.98 15.37 6.35
C PRO A 74 13.57 15.02 7.79
N PRO A 75 12.74 13.98 7.98
CA PRO A 75 12.50 13.44 9.31
C PRO A 75 13.84 13.08 9.98
N PRO A 76 13.97 13.26 11.31
CA PRO A 76 15.13 12.74 12.03
C PRO A 76 15.22 11.21 11.88
N ASP A 77 16.44 10.67 11.84
CA ASP A 77 16.71 9.23 11.69
C ASP A 77 16.45 8.42 12.99
N ASP A 78 16.01 9.08 14.06
CA ASP A 78 15.98 8.55 15.43
C ASP A 78 14.94 7.43 15.65
N ASP A 79 14.01 7.24 14.71
CA ASP A 79 12.87 6.33 14.88
C ASP A 79 13.00 5.00 14.13
N LEU A 80 14.11 4.75 13.40
CA LEU A 80 14.26 3.54 12.57
C LEU A 80 14.41 2.23 13.36
N TYR A 81 14.66 2.30 14.68
CA TYR A 81 14.92 1.15 15.55
C TYR A 81 13.90 0.96 16.69
N VAL A 82 12.89 1.81 16.79
CA VAL A 82 11.82 1.60 17.77
C VAL A 82 10.86 0.56 17.18
N GLY A 83 11.10 -0.71 17.53
CA GLY A 83 10.25 -1.82 17.13
C GLY A 83 8.77 -1.49 17.41
N ILE A 84 7.90 -1.90 16.48
CA ILE A 84 6.45 -1.77 16.67
C ILE A 84 6.09 -2.66 17.86
N ASN A 85 5.81 -2.08 19.02
CA ASN A 85 5.28 -2.81 20.16
C ASN A 85 3.86 -3.27 19.80
N THR A 86 3.74 -4.51 19.33
CA THR A 86 2.45 -5.17 19.19
C THR A 86 1.96 -5.61 20.58
N ILE A 87 0.81 -5.08 20.98
CA ILE A 87 0.03 -5.49 22.17
C ILE A 87 -0.67 -6.82 21.87
#